data_AF-A0A0D0A438-F1
#
_entry.id   AF-A0A0D0A438-F1
#
_cell.length_a   1.000
_cell.length_b   1.000
_cell.length_c   1.000
_cell.angle_alpha   90.00
_cell.angle_beta   90.00
_cell.angle_gamma   90.00
#
_symmetry.space_group_name_H-M   'P 1'
#
loop_
_entity.id
_entity.type
_entity.pdbx_description
1 polymer ?
#
loop_
_entity_poly.entity_id
_entity_poly.type
_entity_poly.pdbx_seq_one_letter_code
_entity_poly.pdbx_strand_id
1 'polypeptide(L)'
;MSQIEHAHLTRDAHFVKHAHLPQSIWAARVVWGRWELDNFRVMVDIEQCPGCCDGPQKITTTINDWDTWGGLGMPGLMSTVFRTHSLKLDGWVAQVDKCSGQQIKLGDYGDCVDGILTCMGNIYDDMWILGIDREDPACRPVVSGVSSDTRLIHCTRNQTDVAIAYHMTGDTHLALHQARGISLPPNDDFMLLLTAFSIRLVGKHLVTTIIQCSDFYGIDQDGNRRGSGDDSMPESGHRSTESGVLTPLCAVASPQVWRREPLCVPRREQFQSIREHFYALHQPTGPELRFKYANRQKKDRAVKFFSEMFGLEYLRIYIGEITFFARLPWMMETNPPSDGLYLSAAEEENPPTLSRANWVTRYNLLWGNQQSQGVRLDARHEAVLPLLDRRCQTLRAQCKQTYRYAAEKQKVECEVKSISQTLGAGLLKPLLTTFRNLCCALEHGRAAGRANIDYDRQLDAPSVVQEVQALQVKLDAVEDEDEQRALEEDITGKILWLCWCGICAEADELLPKVVDYLGRNENIGGLQEIFLALLAVTLPCEPGDDQAHLRRIMLDAGAPTSKHQLLLAARAADQAMWSSATKSTVATGNQGPTASTSSQVPSVSVV
;
A
#
# COMPACT_ATOMS: atom_id res chain seq x y z
N MET A 1 -14.14 -38.69 -29.56
CA MET A 1 -12.94 -38.35 -30.34
C MET A 1 -12.06 -37.49 -29.45
N SER A 2 -11.06 -38.13 -28.84
CA SER A 2 -10.02 -37.48 -28.05
C SER A 2 -8.93 -37.00 -28.99
N GLN A 3 -8.38 -35.82 -28.72
CA GLN A 3 -6.97 -35.57 -28.97
C GLN A 3 -6.43 -34.68 -27.86
N ILE A 4 -5.52 -35.31 -27.13
CA ILE A 4 -4.57 -34.78 -26.16
C ILE A 4 -3.38 -34.21 -26.95
N GLU A 5 -2.55 -33.41 -26.28
CA GLU A 5 -1.21 -32.89 -26.66
C GLU A 5 -1.22 -31.40 -27.11
N HIS A 6 -0.39 -30.49 -26.59
CA HIS A 6 0.90 -30.63 -25.93
C HIS A 6 1.09 -29.67 -24.75
N ALA A 7 1.66 -30.20 -23.67
CA ALA A 7 2.32 -29.45 -22.63
C ALA A 7 3.67 -28.93 -23.14
N HIS A 8 3.82 -27.61 -23.21
CA HIS A 8 5.12 -26.93 -23.15
C HIS A 8 5.18 -26.15 -21.84
N LEU A 9 5.59 -26.84 -20.77
CA LEU A 9 6.02 -26.21 -19.53
C LEU A 9 7.45 -25.71 -19.72
N THR A 10 7.61 -24.54 -20.34
CA THR A 10 8.81 -23.74 -20.14
C THR A 10 8.73 -23.06 -18.78
N ARG A 11 9.88 -23.04 -18.13
CA ARG A 11 10.06 -22.97 -16.69
C ARG A 11 10.10 -21.51 -16.23
N ASP A 12 8.94 -20.88 -16.16
CA ASP A 12 8.80 -19.53 -15.61
C ASP A 12 8.24 -19.62 -14.17
N ALA A 13 8.96 -19.03 -13.21
CA ALA A 13 8.51 -18.98 -11.83
C ALA A 13 7.32 -18.02 -11.73
N HIS A 14 6.11 -18.58 -11.72
CA HIS A 14 4.90 -17.84 -11.39
C HIS A 14 4.63 -17.96 -9.89
N PHE A 15 4.44 -16.83 -9.23
CA PHE A 15 3.95 -16.76 -7.87
C PHE A 15 2.46 -16.46 -7.92
N VAL A 16 1.67 -17.24 -7.19
CA VAL A 16 0.23 -17.04 -7.06
C VAL A 16 -0.05 -16.73 -5.60
N LYS A 17 -0.60 -15.55 -5.32
CA LYS A 17 -1.16 -15.21 -4.01
C LYS A 17 -2.67 -15.18 -4.12
N HIS A 18 -3.35 -15.87 -3.22
CA HIS A 18 -4.80 -15.89 -3.14
C HIS A 18 -5.20 -15.22 -1.83
N ALA A 19 -6.00 -14.17 -1.89
CA ALA A 19 -6.45 -13.42 -0.72
C ALA A 19 -7.95 -13.21 -0.77
N HIS A 20 -8.66 -13.60 0.28
CA HIS A 20 -10.09 -13.32 0.39
C HIS A 20 -10.31 -11.82 0.60
N LEU A 21 -11.30 -11.27 -0.11
CA LEU A 21 -11.76 -9.92 0.17
C LEU A 21 -12.56 -9.96 1.49
N PRO A 22 -12.40 -8.96 2.39
CA PRO A 22 -13.09 -8.96 3.67
C PRO A 22 -14.61 -9.15 3.51
N GLN A 23 -15.19 -10.06 4.31
CA GLN A 23 -16.63 -10.35 4.36
C GLN A 23 -17.23 -10.79 3.00
N SER A 24 -16.45 -11.46 2.15
CA SER A 24 -16.83 -11.77 0.78
C SER A 24 -16.47 -13.19 0.39
N ILE A 25 -17.29 -13.80 -0.48
CA ILE A 25 -16.98 -15.08 -1.16
C ILE A 25 -16.04 -14.90 -2.37
N TRP A 26 -15.64 -13.66 -2.62
CA TRP A 26 -14.70 -13.29 -3.67
C TRP A 26 -13.28 -13.27 -3.12
N ALA A 27 -12.35 -13.83 -3.88
CA ALA A 27 -10.94 -13.82 -3.58
C ALA A 27 -10.15 -13.21 -4.75
N ALA A 28 -9.17 -12.40 -4.41
CA ALA A 28 -8.18 -11.89 -5.34
C ALA A 28 -7.06 -12.93 -5.49
N ARG A 29 -6.98 -13.55 -6.67
CA ARG A 29 -5.84 -14.33 -7.11
C ARG A 29 -4.89 -13.41 -7.86
N VAL A 30 -3.79 -13.04 -7.21
CA VAL A 30 -2.68 -12.28 -7.80
C VAL A 30 -1.65 -13.28 -8.31
N VAL A 31 -1.57 -13.43 -9.63
CA VAL A 31 -0.49 -14.18 -10.29
C VAL A 31 0.55 -13.20 -10.78
N TRP A 32 1.81 -13.35 -10.38
CA TRP A 32 2.90 -12.58 -10.97
C TRP A 32 4.03 -13.50 -11.41
N GLY A 33 4.60 -13.21 -12.57
CA GLY A 33 5.73 -13.96 -13.12
C GLY A 33 6.32 -13.27 -14.34
N ARG A 34 7.51 -13.71 -14.71
CA ARG A 34 8.15 -13.32 -15.97
C ARG A 34 7.57 -14.23 -17.06
N TRP A 35 6.82 -13.67 -18.00
CA TRP A 35 6.16 -14.47 -19.02
C TRP A 35 7.03 -14.61 -20.28
N GLU A 36 7.85 -13.59 -20.59
CA GLU A 36 8.83 -13.55 -21.69
C GLU A 36 9.94 -12.53 -21.34
N LEU A 37 11.12 -12.64 -21.96
CA LEU A 37 12.31 -11.80 -21.78
C LEU A 37 11.97 -10.33 -21.41
N ASP A 38 12.14 -9.99 -20.13
CA ASP A 38 11.99 -8.66 -19.50
C ASP A 38 10.59 -8.10 -19.21
N ASN A 39 9.51 -8.87 -19.38
CA ASN A 39 8.16 -8.40 -19.00
C ASN A 39 7.64 -9.11 -17.74
N PHE A 40 7.56 -8.37 -16.63
CA PHE A 40 6.80 -8.77 -15.45
C PHE A 40 5.32 -8.50 -15.71
N ARG A 41 4.48 -9.54 -15.64
CA ARG A 41 3.02 -9.38 -15.63
C ARG A 41 2.49 -9.71 -14.26
N VAL A 42 1.74 -8.77 -13.69
CA VAL A 42 0.88 -9.01 -12.52
C VAL A 42 -0.55 -9.13 -13.04
N MET A 43 -1.16 -10.30 -12.86
CA MET A 43 -2.55 -10.57 -13.16
C MET A 43 -3.30 -10.66 -11.84
N VAL A 44 -4.33 -9.83 -11.66
CA VAL A 44 -5.22 -9.90 -10.49
C VAL A 44 -6.57 -10.38 -11.00
N ASP A 45 -6.87 -11.65 -10.76
CA ASP A 45 -8.19 -12.22 -11.01
C ASP A 45 -9.01 -12.13 -9.74
N ILE A 46 -10.21 -11.54 -9.81
CA ILE A 46 -11.19 -11.66 -8.73
C ILE A 46 -12.09 -12.83 -9.07
N GLU A 47 -11.92 -13.94 -8.38
CA GLU A 47 -12.71 -15.15 -8.57
C GLU A 47 -13.55 -15.46 -7.33
N GLN A 48 -14.71 -16.08 -7.53
CA GLN A 48 -15.52 -16.57 -6.43
C GLN A 48 -14.81 -17.83 -5.89
N CYS A 49 -14.08 -17.76 -4.75
CA CYS A 49 -13.51 -18.98 -4.13
C CYS A 49 -14.70 -19.74 -3.53
N PRO A 50 -14.98 -20.99 -3.96
CA PRO A 50 -16.13 -21.76 -3.49
C PRO A 50 -15.98 -22.27 -2.05
N GLY A 51 -15.11 -21.66 -1.24
CA GLY A 51 -14.94 -21.94 0.18
C GLY A 51 -14.07 -23.16 0.50
N CYS A 52 -13.27 -23.67 -0.44
CA CYS A 52 -12.40 -24.85 -0.27
C CYS A 52 -10.91 -24.50 -0.17
N CYS A 53 -10.58 -23.25 0.11
CA CYS A 53 -9.22 -22.73 0.14
C CYS A 53 -8.52 -23.02 1.51
N ASP A 54 -8.50 -24.30 1.96
CA ASP A 54 -7.75 -24.81 3.14
C ASP A 54 -6.34 -25.35 2.79
N GLY A 55 -5.69 -24.77 1.78
CA GLY A 55 -4.25 -24.99 1.52
C GLY A 55 -3.44 -23.90 2.23
N PRO A 56 -2.18 -24.16 2.66
CA PRO A 56 -1.47 -23.28 3.59
C PRO A 56 -1.41 -21.86 3.03
N GLN A 57 -2.19 -20.97 3.65
CA GLN A 57 -1.96 -19.53 3.62
C GLN A 57 -0.46 -19.38 3.86
N LYS A 58 0.30 -18.74 2.97
CA LYS A 58 1.76 -18.69 3.05
C LYS A 58 2.12 -17.27 3.45
N ILE A 59 2.87 -17.09 4.54
CA ILE A 59 3.49 -15.79 4.84
C ILE A 59 4.40 -15.48 3.65
N THR A 60 3.95 -14.54 2.82
CA THR A 60 4.71 -14.10 1.66
C THR A 60 5.74 -13.12 2.19
N THR A 61 6.93 -13.63 2.49
CA THR A 61 8.09 -12.77 2.72
C THR A 61 8.41 -12.02 1.42
N THR A 62 8.79 -10.76 1.51
CA THR A 62 9.33 -10.05 0.35
C THR A 62 10.67 -10.67 0.05
N ILE A 63 10.70 -11.54 -0.95
CA ILE A 63 11.94 -11.84 -1.62
C ILE A 63 12.28 -10.61 -2.42
N ASN A 64 13.10 -9.74 -1.82
CA ASN A 64 13.98 -8.88 -2.59
C ASN A 64 14.81 -9.86 -3.42
N ASP A 65 14.41 -10.10 -4.66
CA ASP A 65 15.15 -10.97 -5.57
C ASP A 65 16.30 -10.12 -6.11
N TRP A 66 17.37 -10.01 -5.31
CA TRP A 66 18.56 -9.24 -5.69
C TRP A 66 19.40 -9.97 -6.75
N ASP A 67 19.27 -11.29 -6.86
CA ASP A 67 20.10 -12.09 -7.77
C ASP A 67 19.53 -12.21 -9.19
N THR A 68 18.29 -11.77 -9.42
CA THR A 68 17.69 -11.76 -10.75
C THR A 68 17.18 -10.37 -11.14
N TRP A 69 18.11 -9.48 -11.53
CA TRP A 69 17.88 -8.33 -12.43
C TRP A 69 16.50 -7.64 -12.30
N GLY A 70 16.29 -6.88 -11.22
CA GLY A 70 15.18 -5.91 -11.14
C GLY A 70 13.81 -6.46 -10.74
N GLY A 71 13.75 -7.52 -9.92
CA GLY A 71 12.50 -7.97 -9.31
C GLY A 71 11.82 -6.86 -8.48
N LEU A 72 10.54 -6.61 -8.76
CA LEU A 72 9.67 -5.66 -8.06
C LEU A 72 9.74 -5.87 -6.55
N GLY A 73 10.16 -4.84 -5.81
CA GLY A 73 10.08 -4.79 -4.35
C GLY A 73 8.64 -4.65 -3.90
N MET A 74 7.86 -5.72 -3.97
CA MET A 74 6.50 -5.69 -3.44
C MET A 74 6.54 -5.61 -1.91
N PRO A 75 5.70 -4.79 -1.25
CA PRO A 75 5.60 -4.73 0.21
C PRO A 75 4.80 -5.93 0.74
N GLY A 76 5.43 -7.08 0.80
CA GLY A 76 5.02 -8.20 1.65
C GLY A 76 5.21 -7.85 3.12
N LEU A 77 4.45 -8.53 3.99
CA LEU A 77 4.34 -8.17 5.42
C LEU A 77 5.64 -8.35 6.22
N MET A 78 6.63 -9.02 5.64
CA MET A 78 7.91 -9.39 6.25
C MET A 78 9.04 -9.07 5.28
N SER A 79 9.97 -8.20 5.67
CA SER A 79 11.25 -8.02 4.97
C SER A 79 12.30 -8.92 5.58
N THR A 80 12.76 -9.94 4.88
CA THR A 80 13.95 -10.70 5.30
C THR A 80 15.18 -9.79 5.29
N VAL A 81 16.10 -9.97 6.24
CA VAL A 81 17.17 -8.99 6.48
C VAL A 81 18.55 -9.47 6.03
N PHE A 82 18.79 -10.78 6.04
CA PHE A 82 20.04 -11.35 5.57
C PHE A 82 19.80 -12.77 5.02
N ARG A 83 20.63 -13.21 4.08
CA ARG A 83 20.47 -14.50 3.37
C ARG A 83 21.83 -15.03 2.94
N THR A 84 22.42 -15.87 3.77
CA THR A 84 23.67 -16.55 3.42
C THR A 84 23.42 -17.88 2.74
N HIS A 85 22.34 -18.59 3.09
CA HIS A 85 22.06 -19.94 2.60
C HIS A 85 20.67 -20.07 1.95
N SER A 86 20.55 -21.01 1.00
CA SER A 86 19.32 -21.37 0.30
C SER A 86 19.07 -22.88 0.37
N LEU A 87 17.85 -23.28 0.68
CA LEU A 87 17.38 -24.67 0.72
C LEU A 87 15.90 -24.75 0.34
N LYS A 88 15.30 -25.93 0.30
CA LYS A 88 13.86 -26.09 0.07
C LYS A 88 13.11 -26.57 1.31
N LEU A 89 12.00 -25.90 1.64
CA LEU A 89 11.01 -26.30 2.64
C LEU A 89 9.74 -26.74 1.91
N ASP A 90 9.39 -28.03 2.00
CA ASP A 90 8.26 -28.63 1.26
C ASP A 90 8.28 -28.31 -0.25
N GLY A 91 9.47 -28.33 -0.84
CA GLY A 91 9.70 -28.03 -2.25
C GLY A 91 9.88 -26.54 -2.59
N TRP A 92 9.63 -25.63 -1.64
CA TRP A 92 9.77 -24.19 -1.84
C TRP A 92 11.13 -23.68 -1.42
N VAL A 93 11.77 -22.89 -2.28
CA VAL A 93 13.04 -22.24 -1.93
C VAL A 93 12.84 -21.30 -0.75
N ALA A 94 13.62 -21.50 0.31
CA ALA A 94 13.67 -20.69 1.50
C ALA A 94 15.12 -20.24 1.73
N GLN A 95 15.26 -19.03 2.25
CA GLN A 95 16.56 -18.42 2.49
C GLN A 95 16.74 -18.24 3.98
N VAL A 96 17.90 -18.69 4.47
CA VAL A 96 18.20 -18.82 5.89
C VAL A 96 19.64 -18.39 6.16
N ASP A 97 19.91 -17.99 7.39
CA ASP A 97 21.21 -17.60 7.89
C ASP A 97 21.76 -18.59 8.89
N LYS A 98 23.09 -18.65 8.95
CA LYS A 98 23.80 -19.47 9.92
C LYS A 98 23.62 -18.89 11.32
N CYS A 99 23.18 -19.72 12.25
CA CYS A 99 23.13 -19.38 13.67
C CYS A 99 24.55 -19.46 14.22
N SER A 100 25.10 -18.36 14.74
CA SER A 100 26.48 -18.24 15.23
C SER A 100 26.74 -18.95 16.56
N GLY A 101 26.17 -20.14 16.77
CA GLY A 101 26.22 -20.89 18.04
C GLY A 101 25.25 -20.37 19.11
N GLN A 102 24.43 -19.36 18.78
CA GLN A 102 23.35 -18.90 19.64
C GLN A 102 22.21 -19.92 19.69
N GLN A 103 21.63 -20.14 20.87
CA GLN A 103 20.43 -20.98 21.04
C GLN A 103 19.18 -20.24 20.56
N ILE A 104 19.13 -19.94 19.26
CA ILE A 104 17.99 -19.26 18.63
C ILE A 104 16.79 -20.21 18.58
N LYS A 105 15.64 -19.73 19.05
CA LYS A 105 14.36 -20.44 19.00
C LYS A 105 13.42 -19.77 18.01
N LEU A 106 12.45 -20.56 17.51
CA LEU A 106 11.38 -20.02 16.70
C LEU A 106 10.60 -18.96 17.48
N GLY A 107 10.32 -17.82 16.86
CA GLY A 107 9.59 -16.73 17.50
C GLY A 107 10.47 -15.81 18.36
N ASP A 108 11.77 -16.08 18.51
CA ASP A 108 12.70 -15.14 19.13
C ASP A 108 12.67 -13.83 18.35
N TYR A 109 12.71 -12.71 19.05
CA TYR A 109 12.81 -11.39 18.45
C TYR A 109 13.90 -10.56 19.11
N GLY A 110 14.43 -9.58 18.38
CA GLY A 110 15.51 -8.74 18.88
C GLY A 110 16.12 -7.81 17.84
N ASP A 111 17.26 -7.23 18.18
CA ASP A 111 18.04 -6.40 17.26
C ASP A 111 18.93 -7.31 16.40
N CYS A 112 18.91 -7.11 15.08
CA CYS A 112 19.73 -7.86 14.14
C CYS A 112 20.77 -6.91 13.53
N VAL A 113 22.05 -7.15 13.82
CA VAL A 113 23.18 -6.38 13.28
C VAL A 113 24.12 -7.37 12.60
N ASP A 114 24.40 -7.17 11.32
CA ASP A 114 25.29 -8.03 10.51
C ASP A 114 24.93 -9.53 10.55
N GLY A 115 23.63 -9.84 10.57
CA GLY A 115 23.11 -11.21 10.63
C GLY A 115 23.16 -11.86 12.02
N ILE A 116 23.62 -11.13 13.04
CA ILE A 116 23.62 -11.60 14.43
C ILE A 116 22.38 -11.04 15.14
N LEU A 117 21.50 -11.93 15.58
CA LEU A 117 20.31 -11.58 16.35
C LEU A 117 20.67 -11.53 17.85
N THR A 118 20.51 -10.35 18.46
CA THR A 118 20.54 -10.21 19.92
C THR A 118 19.13 -10.46 20.44
N CYS A 119 18.85 -11.68 20.88
CA CYS A 119 17.52 -12.07 21.39
C CYS A 119 17.12 -11.23 22.61
N MET A 120 15.96 -10.59 22.53
CA MET A 120 15.38 -9.76 23.58
C MET A 120 14.11 -10.38 24.20
N GLY A 121 13.56 -11.41 23.56
CA GLY A 121 12.37 -12.11 24.00
C GLY A 121 11.88 -13.06 22.92
N ASN A 122 10.74 -13.71 23.19
CA ASN A 122 10.13 -14.67 22.29
C ASN A 122 8.62 -14.40 22.20
N ILE A 123 8.08 -14.38 20.98
CA ILE A 123 6.66 -14.06 20.75
C ILE A 123 5.73 -15.06 21.44
N TYR A 124 6.11 -16.34 21.57
CA TYR A 124 5.32 -17.34 22.28
C TYR A 124 5.37 -17.16 23.82
N ASP A 125 6.41 -16.54 24.35
CA ASP A 125 6.46 -16.09 25.75
C ASP A 125 5.53 -14.89 25.96
N ASP A 126 5.55 -13.93 25.04
CA ASP A 126 4.64 -12.78 25.08
C ASP A 126 3.17 -13.18 24.95
N MET A 127 2.84 -14.11 24.04
CA MET A 127 1.48 -14.64 23.86
C MET A 127 0.94 -15.27 25.14
N TRP A 128 1.79 -16.06 25.81
CA TRP A 128 1.44 -16.70 27.07
C TRP A 128 1.12 -15.66 28.15
N ILE A 129 1.91 -14.59 28.23
CA ILE A 129 1.66 -13.47 29.17
C ILE A 129 0.32 -12.78 28.87
N LEU A 130 -0.09 -12.73 27.60
CA LEU A 130 -1.39 -12.21 27.18
C LEU A 130 -2.56 -13.18 27.41
N GLY A 131 -2.30 -14.37 27.96
CA GLY A 131 -3.32 -15.40 28.19
C GLY A 131 -3.75 -16.14 26.93
N ILE A 132 -2.97 -16.05 25.84
CA ILE A 132 -3.18 -16.86 24.64
C ILE A 132 -2.53 -18.21 24.87
N ASP A 133 -3.33 -19.28 24.72
CA ASP A 133 -2.84 -20.65 24.89
C ASP A 133 -1.85 -21.00 23.79
N ARG A 134 -0.68 -21.55 24.18
CA ARG A 134 0.34 -22.01 23.23
C ARG A 134 -0.12 -23.22 22.43
N GLU A 135 -1.05 -23.99 23.00
CA GLU A 135 -1.60 -25.18 22.36
C GLU A 135 -2.71 -24.85 21.36
N ASP A 136 -3.10 -23.57 21.27
CA ASP A 136 -4.06 -23.08 20.29
C ASP A 136 -3.60 -23.48 18.87
N PRO A 137 -4.42 -24.21 18.11
CA PRO A 137 -4.11 -24.60 16.73
C PRO A 137 -3.65 -23.43 15.84
N ALA A 138 -4.17 -22.22 16.06
CA ALA A 138 -3.78 -21.03 15.32
C ALA A 138 -2.32 -20.62 15.57
N CYS A 139 -1.75 -21.02 16.70
CA CYS A 139 -0.41 -20.65 17.15
C CYS A 139 0.61 -21.77 16.94
N ARG A 140 0.18 -22.95 16.46
CA ARG A 140 1.07 -24.11 16.32
C ARG A 140 2.10 -23.89 15.20
N PRO A 141 3.40 -24.06 15.49
CA PRO A 141 4.43 -24.01 14.48
C PRO A 141 4.17 -25.01 13.34
N VAL A 142 4.48 -24.60 12.11
CA VAL A 142 4.40 -25.48 10.94
C VAL A 142 5.73 -26.22 10.80
N VAL A 143 5.65 -27.54 10.68
CA VAL A 143 6.82 -28.40 10.45
C VAL A 143 6.87 -28.77 8.97
N SER A 144 7.99 -28.44 8.33
CA SER A 144 8.24 -28.67 6.91
C SER A 144 9.40 -29.63 6.68
N GLY A 145 9.28 -30.46 5.65
CA GLY A 145 10.39 -31.29 5.16
C GLY A 145 11.47 -30.42 4.51
N VAL A 146 12.73 -30.66 4.86
CA VAL A 146 13.87 -29.95 4.28
C VAL A 146 14.47 -30.77 3.14
N SER A 147 14.73 -30.13 2.00
CA SER A 147 15.40 -30.75 0.86
C SER A 147 16.38 -29.79 0.20
N SER A 148 17.34 -30.33 -0.56
CA SER A 148 18.32 -29.53 -1.31
C SER A 148 17.67 -28.81 -2.48
N ASP A 149 18.18 -27.61 -2.82
CA ASP A 149 17.84 -27.00 -4.11
C ASP A 149 18.46 -27.77 -5.28
N THR A 150 17.60 -28.33 -6.13
CA THR A 150 17.93 -29.18 -7.29
C THR A 150 18.77 -28.52 -8.37
N ARG A 151 18.98 -27.19 -8.33
CA ARG A 151 19.61 -26.45 -9.44
C ARG A 151 21.11 -26.74 -9.64
N LEU A 152 21.78 -27.39 -8.68
CA LEU A 152 23.25 -27.54 -8.68
C LEU A 152 23.74 -28.98 -8.45
N ILE A 153 22.87 -30.00 -8.47
CA ILE A 153 23.23 -31.34 -8.01
C ILE A 153 23.82 -32.19 -9.15
N HIS A 154 25.14 -32.19 -9.28
CA HIS A 154 25.88 -33.29 -9.91
C HIS A 154 26.49 -34.28 -8.89
N CYS A 155 26.58 -33.93 -7.59
CA CYS A 155 27.53 -34.62 -6.70
C CYS A 155 26.92 -35.56 -5.62
N THR A 156 25.62 -35.58 -5.34
CA THR A 156 25.09 -36.36 -4.18
C THR A 156 23.76 -37.05 -4.44
N ARG A 157 23.75 -38.04 -5.35
CA ARG A 157 22.49 -38.73 -5.73
C ARG A 157 21.99 -39.80 -4.74
N ASN A 158 22.75 -40.13 -3.68
CA ASN A 158 22.54 -41.38 -2.91
C ASN A 158 22.30 -41.22 -1.40
N GLN A 159 22.05 -40.02 -0.87
CA GLN A 159 21.75 -39.85 0.57
C GLN A 159 20.37 -39.22 0.74
N THR A 160 19.37 -40.03 1.10
CA THR A 160 17.99 -39.58 1.35
C THR A 160 17.87 -38.72 2.60
N ASP A 161 18.83 -38.82 3.52
CA ASP A 161 18.74 -38.25 4.86
C ASP A 161 19.55 -36.95 5.01
N VAL A 162 20.12 -36.43 3.92
CA VAL A 162 20.97 -35.24 3.92
C VAL A 162 20.39 -34.16 3.02
N ALA A 163 20.10 -33.00 3.59
CA ALA A 163 19.78 -31.80 2.85
C ALA A 163 21.01 -30.89 2.75
N ILE A 164 21.23 -30.29 1.59
CA ILE A 164 22.32 -29.33 1.36
C ILE A 164 21.73 -27.93 1.34
N ALA A 165 22.19 -27.09 2.27
CA ALA A 165 21.93 -25.66 2.26
C ALA A 165 23.07 -24.94 1.52
N TYR A 166 22.73 -24.33 0.39
CA TYR A 166 23.67 -23.70 -0.52
C TYR A 166 24.00 -22.29 -0.06
N HIS A 167 25.28 -22.00 0.11
CA HIS A 167 25.75 -20.65 0.38
C HIS A 167 25.71 -19.81 -0.90
N MET A 168 25.08 -18.63 -0.86
CA MET A 168 24.80 -17.85 -2.08
C MET A 168 26.04 -17.17 -2.66
N THR A 169 26.99 -16.77 -1.80
CA THR A 169 28.18 -15.98 -2.20
C THR A 169 29.52 -16.66 -1.94
N GLY A 170 29.53 -17.95 -1.59
CA GLY A 170 30.72 -18.59 -1.05
C GLY A 170 30.83 -20.08 -1.36
N ASP A 171 32.04 -20.60 -1.24
CA ASP A 171 32.41 -21.95 -1.69
C ASP A 171 32.06 -23.05 -0.69
N THR A 172 31.51 -22.69 0.47
CA THR A 172 31.19 -23.63 1.54
C THR A 172 29.68 -23.76 1.70
N HIS A 173 29.15 -24.94 1.46
CA HIS A 173 27.75 -25.30 1.73
C HIS A 173 27.62 -26.06 3.04
N LEU A 174 26.40 -26.23 3.54
CA LEU A 174 26.15 -27.01 4.75
C LEU A 174 25.34 -28.26 4.41
N ALA A 175 25.89 -29.43 4.76
CA ALA A 175 25.16 -30.69 4.78
C ALA A 175 24.44 -30.82 6.13
N LEU A 176 23.13 -31.07 6.10
CA LEU A 176 22.25 -31.15 7.26
C LEU A 176 21.62 -32.54 7.34
N HIS A 177 21.88 -33.29 8.40
CA HIS A 177 21.32 -34.63 8.60
C HIS A 177 19.93 -34.58 9.25
N GLN A 178 18.98 -35.30 8.67
CA GLN A 178 17.60 -35.42 9.17
C GLN A 178 16.97 -34.04 9.45
N ALA A 179 17.21 -33.11 8.53
CA ALA A 179 16.81 -31.72 8.72
C ALA A 179 15.29 -31.56 8.66
N ARG A 180 14.74 -30.76 9.58
CA ARG A 180 13.35 -30.34 9.62
C ARG A 180 13.26 -28.81 9.72
N GLY A 181 12.40 -28.20 8.94
CA GLY A 181 12.09 -26.78 9.04
C GLY A 181 10.95 -26.58 10.03
N ILE A 182 11.04 -25.60 10.91
CA ILE A 182 9.95 -25.21 11.79
C ILE A 182 9.71 -23.72 11.59
N SER A 183 8.52 -23.34 11.15
CA SER A 183 8.16 -21.95 10.82
C SER A 183 6.96 -21.46 11.61
N LEU A 184 6.80 -20.15 11.68
CA LEU A 184 5.62 -19.52 12.26
C LEU A 184 4.37 -19.89 11.45
N PRO A 185 3.21 -20.10 12.11
CA PRO A 185 1.99 -20.44 11.41
C PRO A 185 1.58 -19.31 10.47
N PRO A 186 1.32 -19.63 9.21
CA PRO A 186 1.05 -18.61 8.21
C PRO A 186 -0.44 -18.29 8.08
N ASN A 187 -1.16 -18.20 9.20
CA ASN A 187 -2.61 -17.94 9.22
C ASN A 187 -2.96 -16.49 9.60
N ASP A 188 -4.19 -16.07 9.27
CA ASP A 188 -4.68 -14.72 9.54
C ASP A 188 -4.66 -14.36 11.05
N ASP A 189 -4.94 -15.31 11.93
CA ASP A 189 -4.94 -15.11 13.39
C ASP A 189 -3.54 -14.73 13.90
N PHE A 190 -2.52 -15.45 13.45
CA PHE A 190 -1.12 -15.15 13.80
C PHE A 190 -0.67 -13.80 13.19
N MET A 191 -1.23 -13.40 12.06
CA MET A 191 -0.95 -12.11 11.43
C MET A 191 -1.59 -10.94 12.19
N LEU A 192 -2.80 -11.13 12.71
CA LEU A 192 -3.44 -10.19 13.64
C LEU A 192 -2.62 -10.06 14.92
N LEU A 193 -2.09 -11.18 15.42
CA LEU A 193 -1.21 -11.19 16.58
C LEU A 193 0.10 -10.40 16.32
N LEU A 194 0.76 -10.62 15.18
CA LEU A 194 1.94 -9.83 14.80
C LEU A 194 1.64 -8.34 14.69
N THR A 195 0.44 -8.00 14.21
CA THR A 195 -0.07 -6.62 14.18
C THR A 195 -0.27 -6.07 15.58
N ALA A 196 -0.83 -6.85 16.51
CA ALA A 196 -0.98 -6.43 17.91
C ALA A 196 0.37 -6.19 18.60
N PHE A 197 1.40 -6.96 18.25
CA PHE A 197 2.76 -6.75 18.75
C PHE A 197 3.52 -5.59 18.10
N SER A 198 2.96 -4.97 17.07
CA SER A 198 3.67 -3.99 16.24
C SER A 198 4.20 -2.78 16.97
N ILE A 199 3.48 -2.33 17.99
CA ILE A 199 3.88 -1.17 18.81
C ILE A 199 5.03 -1.55 19.76
N ARG A 200 5.06 -2.80 20.26
CA ARG A 200 6.06 -3.27 21.22
C ARG A 200 7.37 -3.65 20.55
N LEU A 201 7.27 -4.28 19.38
CA LEU A 201 8.40 -4.89 18.68
C LEU A 201 8.93 -3.99 17.56
N VAL A 202 8.68 -2.69 17.67
CA VAL A 202 9.14 -1.70 16.70
C VAL A 202 10.64 -1.82 16.45
N GLY A 203 11.03 -1.88 15.18
CA GLY A 203 12.42 -1.97 14.72
C GLY A 203 13.07 -3.34 15.00
N LYS A 204 12.35 -4.27 15.64
CA LYS A 204 12.87 -5.59 15.93
C LYS A 204 12.73 -6.52 14.73
N HIS A 205 13.54 -7.56 14.79
CA HIS A 205 13.56 -8.66 13.87
C HIS A 205 12.97 -9.88 14.57
N LEU A 206 12.32 -10.74 13.80
CA LEU A 206 11.63 -11.93 14.24
C LEU A 206 12.24 -13.15 13.55
N VAL A 207 12.51 -14.18 14.34
CA VAL A 207 12.87 -15.50 13.83
C VAL A 207 11.59 -16.18 13.35
N THR A 208 11.43 -16.20 12.03
CA THR A 208 10.22 -16.72 11.38
C THR A 208 10.34 -18.19 10.99
N THR A 209 11.57 -18.70 10.91
CA THR A 209 11.84 -20.12 10.63
C THR A 209 13.14 -20.53 11.30
N ILE A 210 13.20 -21.76 11.79
CA ILE A 210 14.43 -22.41 12.23
C ILE A 210 14.58 -23.74 11.50
N ILE A 211 15.82 -24.14 11.23
CA ILE A 211 16.14 -25.46 10.68
C ILE A 211 16.79 -26.25 11.79
N GLN A 212 16.15 -27.36 12.16
CA GLN A 212 16.66 -28.29 13.14
C GLN A 212 17.25 -29.52 12.45
N CYS A 213 18.34 -30.06 12.96
CA CYS A 213 18.99 -31.26 12.42
C CYS A 213 19.64 -32.10 13.54
N SER A 214 19.96 -33.35 13.24
CA SER A 214 20.70 -34.22 14.17
C SER A 214 22.22 -34.00 14.11
N ASP A 215 22.74 -33.60 12.95
CA ASP A 215 24.14 -33.24 12.75
C ASP A 215 24.28 -32.31 11.52
N PHE A 216 25.37 -31.55 11.45
CA PHE A 216 25.71 -30.76 10.26
C PHE A 216 27.21 -30.58 10.07
N TYR A 217 27.65 -30.43 8.82
CA TYR A 217 29.04 -30.13 8.49
C TYR A 217 29.17 -29.30 7.21
N GLY A 218 30.30 -28.59 7.11
CA GLY A 218 30.66 -27.85 5.90
C GLY A 218 31.11 -28.79 4.78
N ILE A 219 30.62 -28.56 3.58
CA ILE A 219 31.10 -29.19 2.34
C ILE A 219 31.57 -28.11 1.37
N ASP A 220 32.55 -28.45 0.54
CA ASP A 220 32.96 -27.60 -0.58
C ASP A 220 32.03 -27.79 -1.80
N GLN A 221 32.33 -27.06 -2.89
CA GLN A 221 31.59 -27.15 -4.15
C GLN A 221 31.61 -28.55 -4.77
N ASP A 222 32.67 -29.33 -4.50
CA ASP A 222 32.81 -30.71 -4.98
C ASP A 222 32.02 -31.71 -4.12
N GLY A 223 31.39 -31.25 -3.04
CA GLY A 223 30.68 -32.07 -2.07
C GLY A 223 31.58 -32.82 -1.11
N ASN A 224 32.89 -32.54 -1.11
CA ASN A 224 33.80 -33.12 -0.14
C ASN A 224 33.55 -32.45 1.21
N ARG A 225 33.48 -33.28 2.25
CA ARG A 225 33.48 -32.79 3.63
C ARG A 225 34.79 -32.03 3.84
N ARG A 226 34.70 -30.73 4.15
CA ARG A 226 35.88 -29.99 4.60
C ARG A 226 36.36 -30.66 5.87
N GLY A 227 37.49 -31.36 5.80
CA GLY A 227 38.16 -31.88 6.98
C GLY A 227 38.38 -30.72 7.94
N SER A 228 38.21 -30.95 9.23
CA SER A 228 38.45 -29.94 10.28
C SER A 228 39.94 -29.59 10.43
N GLY A 229 40.70 -29.59 9.33
CA GLY A 229 42.15 -29.60 9.26
C GLY A 229 42.81 -28.24 9.30
N ASP A 230 42.10 -27.18 9.67
CA ASP A 230 42.72 -25.91 10.05
C ASP A 230 42.35 -25.61 11.51
N ASP A 231 43.39 -25.57 12.35
CA ASP A 231 43.41 -25.28 13.80
C ASP A 231 42.93 -23.86 14.17
N SER A 232 42.05 -23.25 13.36
CA SER A 232 41.57 -21.88 13.53
C SER A 232 40.05 -21.78 13.74
N MET A 233 39.37 -22.90 13.98
CA MET A 233 38.05 -22.86 14.63
C MET A 233 38.23 -22.53 16.12
N PRO A 234 37.58 -21.49 16.66
CA PRO A 234 37.72 -21.12 18.06
C PRO A 234 37.36 -22.33 18.94
N GLU A 235 38.30 -22.67 19.80
CA GLU A 235 38.40 -23.79 20.73
C GLU A 235 37.28 -23.82 21.82
N SER A 236 36.09 -23.31 21.50
CA SER A 236 34.90 -23.31 22.36
C SER A 236 33.97 -24.51 22.12
N GLY A 237 34.42 -25.48 21.33
CA GLY A 237 33.67 -26.68 20.95
C GLY A 237 33.48 -27.66 22.10
N HIS A 238 32.57 -27.35 23.02
CA HIS A 238 31.78 -28.38 23.69
C HIS A 238 31.04 -29.16 22.61
N ARG A 239 31.67 -30.20 22.06
CA ARG A 239 30.94 -31.31 21.44
C ARG A 239 30.12 -31.92 22.56
N SER A 240 28.93 -31.37 22.79
CA SER A 240 27.95 -32.01 23.66
C SER A 240 27.69 -33.38 23.04
N THR A 241 28.14 -34.42 23.73
CA THR A 241 27.84 -35.81 23.41
C THR A 241 26.37 -36.14 23.71
N GLU A 242 25.58 -35.19 24.20
CA GLU A 242 24.13 -35.29 24.15
C GLU A 242 23.69 -35.21 22.69
N SER A 243 22.96 -36.23 22.26
CA SER A 243 22.22 -36.33 21.01
C SER A 243 21.10 -35.27 20.94
N GLY A 244 21.47 -34.00 21.07
CA GLY A 244 20.61 -32.84 21.11
C GLY A 244 20.28 -32.38 19.70
N VAL A 245 19.04 -31.94 19.52
CA VAL A 245 18.59 -31.30 18.28
C VAL A 245 19.34 -29.98 18.11
N LEU A 246 20.08 -29.83 17.01
CA LEU A 246 20.85 -28.63 16.70
C LEU A 246 20.03 -27.68 15.82
N THR A 247 20.20 -26.37 15.99
CA THR A 247 19.58 -25.34 15.13
C THR A 247 20.66 -24.57 14.36
N PRO A 248 21.25 -25.13 13.28
CA PRO A 248 22.34 -24.46 12.57
C PRO A 248 21.89 -23.28 11.72
N LEU A 249 20.61 -23.21 11.31
CA LEU A 249 20.12 -22.18 10.39
C LEU A 249 18.79 -21.59 10.88
N CYS A 250 18.57 -20.30 10.61
CA CYS A 250 17.30 -19.62 10.89
C CYS A 250 16.95 -18.58 9.82
N ALA A 251 15.67 -18.31 9.59
CA ALA A 251 15.21 -17.18 8.78
C ALA A 251 14.79 -16.03 9.70
N VAL A 252 15.47 -14.90 9.57
CA VAL A 252 15.15 -13.68 10.30
C VAL A 252 14.45 -12.70 9.36
N ALA A 253 13.29 -12.22 9.78
CA ALA A 253 12.54 -11.20 9.06
C ALA A 253 12.26 -10.00 9.94
N SER A 254 12.18 -8.82 9.34
CA SER A 254 11.67 -7.59 9.94
C SER A 254 10.21 -7.46 9.50
N PRO A 255 9.23 -7.72 10.38
CA PRO A 255 7.82 -7.49 10.05
C PRO A 255 7.66 -6.02 9.66
N GLN A 256 7.07 -5.73 8.50
CA GLN A 256 6.88 -4.36 8.02
C GLN A 256 5.99 -3.56 8.97
N VAL A 257 5.03 -4.23 9.60
CA VAL A 257 4.19 -3.64 10.66
C VAL A 257 5.02 -3.16 11.86
N TRP A 258 6.19 -3.75 12.10
CA TRP A 258 7.10 -3.36 13.18
C TRP A 258 8.09 -2.28 12.74
N ARG A 259 8.19 -1.97 11.44
CA ARG A 259 9.04 -0.86 11.02
C ARG A 259 8.35 0.46 11.33
N ARG A 260 8.81 1.13 12.39
CA ARG A 260 8.77 2.59 12.39
C ARG A 260 9.86 3.02 11.42
N GLU A 261 9.48 3.28 10.17
CA GLU A 261 10.32 4.13 9.33
C GLU A 261 10.59 5.41 10.16
N PRO A 262 11.86 5.75 10.41
CA PRO A 262 12.22 7.02 11.02
C PRO A 262 11.42 8.10 10.34
N LEU A 263 10.95 9.09 11.11
CA LEU A 263 10.20 10.21 10.57
C LEU A 263 10.94 10.70 9.32
N CYS A 264 10.36 10.46 8.16
CA CYS A 264 10.92 10.93 6.92
C CYS A 264 10.76 12.46 6.99
N VAL A 265 11.80 13.14 7.46
CA VAL A 265 11.84 14.60 7.59
C VAL A 265 11.40 15.25 6.27
N PRO A 266 11.87 14.79 5.09
CA PRO A 266 11.36 15.29 3.81
C PRO A 266 9.84 15.16 3.64
N ARG A 267 9.24 14.08 4.13
CA ARG A 267 7.79 13.84 4.04
C ARG A 267 7.00 14.76 4.99
N ARG A 268 7.49 14.98 6.21
CA ARG A 268 6.89 15.96 7.14
C ARG A 268 6.96 17.38 6.57
N GLU A 269 8.11 17.76 6.01
CA GLU A 269 8.29 19.04 5.33
C GLU A 269 7.34 19.18 4.14
N GLN A 270 7.13 18.10 3.37
CA GLN A 270 6.16 18.09 2.28
C GLN A 270 4.72 18.27 2.78
N PHE A 271 4.32 17.60 3.85
CA PHE A 271 2.99 17.77 4.47
C PHE A 271 2.80 19.18 5.02
N GLN A 272 3.82 19.73 5.66
CA GLN A 272 3.82 21.12 6.13
C GLN A 272 3.66 22.08 4.95
N SER A 273 4.43 21.91 3.88
CA SER A 273 4.32 22.74 2.67
C SER A 273 2.93 22.68 2.05
N ILE A 274 2.31 21.50 1.95
CA ILE A 274 0.93 21.34 1.46
C ILE A 274 -0.05 22.16 2.31
N ARG A 275 0.05 22.06 3.64
CA ARG A 275 -0.81 22.80 4.57
C ARG A 275 -0.60 24.30 4.48
N GLU A 276 0.64 24.77 4.45
CA GLU A 276 0.96 26.20 4.33
C GLU A 276 0.39 26.82 3.06
N HIS A 277 0.54 26.14 1.91
CA HIS A 277 -0.03 26.62 0.65
C HIS A 277 -1.57 26.55 0.67
N PHE A 278 -2.17 25.54 1.29
CA PHE A 278 -3.62 25.46 1.46
C PHE A 278 -4.16 26.63 2.30
N TYR A 279 -3.53 26.92 3.44
CA TYR A 279 -3.94 28.05 4.28
C TYR A 279 -3.70 29.40 3.60
N ALA A 280 -2.69 29.52 2.73
CA ALA A 280 -2.50 30.71 1.91
C ALA A 280 -3.67 30.95 0.93
N LEU A 281 -4.33 29.89 0.43
CA LEU A 281 -5.55 30.01 -0.36
C LEU A 281 -6.74 30.46 0.50
N HIS A 282 -6.84 29.97 1.73
CA HIS A 282 -7.93 30.27 2.65
C HIS A 282 -7.90 31.70 3.22
N GLN A 283 -6.73 32.35 3.33
CA GLN A 283 -6.61 33.63 4.03
C GLN A 283 -7.56 34.70 3.45
N PRO A 284 -8.50 35.22 4.27
CA PRO A 284 -9.44 36.25 3.82
C PRO A 284 -8.68 37.50 3.41
N THR A 285 -9.17 38.16 2.38
CA THR A 285 -8.55 39.39 1.90
C THR A 285 -8.88 40.51 2.89
N GLY A 286 -7.97 40.80 3.82
CA GLY A 286 -8.14 41.90 4.78
C GLY A 286 -8.39 43.24 4.06
N PRO A 287 -9.12 44.18 4.70
CA PRO A 287 -9.56 45.44 4.08
C PRO A 287 -8.41 46.41 3.76
N GLU A 288 -7.24 46.24 4.38
CA GLU A 288 -6.11 47.13 4.18
C GLU A 288 -5.34 46.86 2.87
N LEU A 289 -5.18 47.91 2.05
CA LEU A 289 -4.56 47.87 0.73
C LEU A 289 -3.14 47.27 0.70
N ARG A 290 -2.33 47.48 1.76
CA ARG A 290 -0.96 46.92 1.82
C ARG A 290 -0.96 45.40 2.00
N PHE A 291 -1.94 44.86 2.73
CA PHE A 291 -2.10 43.41 2.91
C PHE A 291 -2.63 42.73 1.65
N LYS A 292 -3.36 43.46 0.79
CA LYS A 292 -3.94 42.93 -0.44
C LYS A 292 -2.90 42.40 -1.44
N TYR A 293 -1.80 43.14 -1.67
CA TYR A 293 -0.76 42.71 -2.63
C TYR A 293 0.04 41.51 -2.13
N ALA A 294 0.45 41.52 -0.86
CA ALA A 294 1.19 40.41 -0.26
C ALA A 294 0.34 39.13 -0.23
N ASN A 295 -0.95 39.24 0.08
CA ASN A 295 -1.87 38.10 0.06
C ASN A 295 -2.07 37.55 -1.35
N ARG A 296 -2.22 38.42 -2.36
CA ARG A 296 -2.31 37.98 -3.76
C ARG A 296 -1.09 37.18 -4.20
N GLN A 297 0.12 37.63 -3.88
CA GLN A 297 1.34 36.90 -4.23
C GLN A 297 1.40 35.52 -3.55
N LYS A 298 0.97 35.41 -2.29
CA LYS A 298 0.90 34.12 -1.59
C LYS A 298 -0.12 33.18 -2.24
N LYS A 299 -1.29 33.70 -2.61
CA LYS A 299 -2.32 32.94 -3.35
C LYS A 299 -1.82 32.46 -4.70
N ASP A 300 -1.18 33.32 -5.49
CA ASP A 300 -0.63 32.95 -6.79
C ASP A 300 0.45 31.86 -6.67
N ARG A 301 1.30 31.93 -5.63
CA ARG A 301 2.27 30.87 -5.31
C ARG A 301 1.60 29.55 -4.93
N ALA A 302 0.56 29.59 -4.12
CA ALA A 302 -0.20 28.40 -3.74
C ALA A 302 -0.94 27.76 -4.92
N VAL A 303 -1.57 28.57 -5.78
CA VAL A 303 -2.19 28.10 -7.03
C VAL A 303 -1.14 27.40 -7.89
N LYS A 304 0.05 27.99 -8.06
CA LYS A 304 1.15 27.39 -8.81
C LYS A 304 1.61 26.06 -8.19
N PHE A 305 1.82 26.03 -6.87
CA PHE A 305 2.23 24.83 -6.13
C PHE A 305 1.29 23.65 -6.37
N PHE A 306 -0.01 23.84 -6.18
CA PHE A 306 -0.98 22.76 -6.42
C PHE A 306 -1.12 22.43 -7.92
N SER A 307 -0.99 23.43 -8.80
CA SER A 307 -1.03 23.19 -10.25
C SER A 307 0.10 22.26 -10.70
N GLU A 308 1.31 22.45 -10.18
CA GLU A 308 2.46 21.57 -10.44
C GLU A 308 2.23 20.18 -9.84
N MET A 309 1.78 20.11 -8.57
CA MET A 309 1.53 18.84 -7.87
C MET A 309 0.50 17.94 -8.56
N PHE A 310 -0.52 18.52 -9.19
CA PHE A 310 -1.55 17.82 -9.96
C PHE A 310 -1.27 17.77 -11.48
N GLY A 311 -0.15 18.31 -11.96
CA GLY A 311 0.20 18.29 -13.38
C GLY A 311 -0.76 19.09 -14.27
N LEU A 312 -1.35 20.17 -13.74
CA LEU A 312 -2.38 20.95 -14.43
C LEU A 312 -1.89 21.63 -15.69
N GLU A 313 -0.60 22.00 -15.76
CA GLU A 313 0.00 22.58 -16.95
C GLU A 313 -0.10 21.63 -18.17
N TYR A 314 0.17 20.35 -17.93
CA TYR A 314 0.08 19.32 -18.96
C TYR A 314 -1.37 18.91 -19.23
N LEU A 315 -2.19 18.77 -18.19
CA LEU A 315 -3.61 18.43 -18.34
C LEU A 315 -4.36 19.50 -19.15
N ARG A 316 -4.00 20.78 -19.00
CA ARG A 316 -4.61 21.90 -19.74
C ARG A 316 -4.68 21.66 -21.24
N ILE A 317 -3.68 21.00 -21.80
CA ILE A 317 -3.58 20.70 -23.24
C ILE A 317 -4.71 19.78 -23.71
N TYR A 318 -5.19 18.88 -22.84
CA TYR A 318 -6.16 17.84 -23.18
C TYR A 318 -7.59 18.19 -22.76
N ILE A 319 -7.77 18.89 -21.64
CA ILE A 319 -9.11 19.14 -21.07
C ILE A 319 -9.52 20.60 -21.02
N GLY A 320 -8.60 21.56 -21.20
CA GLY A 320 -8.89 22.97 -20.98
C GLY A 320 -8.30 23.52 -19.69
N GLU A 321 -8.43 24.82 -19.48
CA GLU A 321 -7.92 25.48 -18.27
C GLU A 321 -8.76 25.12 -17.04
N ILE A 322 -8.12 24.47 -16.05
CA ILE A 322 -8.73 24.19 -14.74
C ILE A 322 -8.55 25.41 -13.85
N THR A 323 -9.67 26.03 -13.49
CA THR A 323 -9.74 27.27 -12.70
C THR A 323 -10.10 27.02 -11.23
N PHE A 324 -10.27 25.76 -10.82
CA PHE A 324 -10.65 25.37 -9.46
C PHE A 324 -9.86 26.12 -8.38
N PHE A 325 -8.53 26.13 -8.45
CA PHE A 325 -7.69 26.79 -7.44
C PHE A 325 -7.84 28.31 -7.39
N ALA A 326 -8.20 28.96 -8.50
CA ALA A 326 -8.50 30.39 -8.52
C ALA A 326 -9.86 30.71 -7.86
N ARG A 327 -10.80 29.75 -7.91
CA ARG A 327 -12.15 29.85 -7.34
C ARG A 327 -12.21 29.37 -5.89
N LEU A 328 -11.32 28.49 -5.47
CA LEU A 328 -11.32 27.88 -4.14
C LEU A 328 -11.41 28.90 -2.99
N PRO A 329 -10.65 30.02 -2.97
CA PRO A 329 -10.78 31.02 -1.90
C PRO A 329 -12.21 31.55 -1.74
N TRP A 330 -12.91 31.80 -2.86
CA TRP A 330 -14.29 32.27 -2.86
C TRP A 330 -15.28 31.21 -2.38
N MET A 331 -14.98 29.93 -2.64
CA MET A 331 -15.81 28.81 -2.17
C MET A 331 -15.71 28.62 -0.67
N MET A 332 -14.60 29.05 -0.05
CA MET A 332 -14.34 28.93 1.38
C MET A 332 -14.87 30.13 2.18
N GLU A 333 -15.10 31.28 1.55
CA GLU A 333 -15.68 32.45 2.20
C GLU A 333 -17.15 32.16 2.54
N THR A 334 -17.39 31.68 3.77
CA THR A 334 -18.69 31.25 4.27
C THR A 334 -19.63 32.39 4.61
N ASN A 335 -19.27 33.65 4.36
CA ASN A 335 -20.15 34.78 4.65
C ASN A 335 -21.50 34.50 3.98
N PRO A 336 -22.54 34.13 4.76
CA PRO A 336 -23.88 34.21 4.23
C PRO A 336 -23.99 35.66 3.77
N PRO A 337 -24.53 35.94 2.56
CA PRO A 337 -24.91 37.29 2.24
C PRO A 337 -25.63 37.82 3.47
N SER A 338 -25.05 38.83 4.12
CA SER A 338 -25.69 39.48 5.24
C SER A 338 -27.00 39.98 4.65
N ASP A 339 -28.09 39.26 4.93
CA ASP A 339 -29.46 39.63 4.57
C ASP A 339 -29.82 40.86 5.42
N GLY A 340 -29.14 41.95 5.15
CA GLY A 340 -29.56 43.28 5.49
C GLY A 340 -30.68 43.66 4.54
N LEU A 341 -31.88 43.13 4.81
CA LEU A 341 -33.22 43.71 4.56
C LEU A 341 -34.29 42.60 4.47
N TYR A 342 -34.61 41.96 5.60
CA TYR A 342 -35.97 41.45 5.82
C TYR A 342 -36.51 41.96 7.15
N LEU A 343 -37.41 42.94 7.04
CA LEU A 343 -38.27 43.45 8.09
C LEU A 343 -39.41 42.44 8.35
N SER A 344 -39.46 41.87 9.56
CA SER A 344 -40.64 41.31 10.28
C SER A 344 -41.42 40.16 9.60
N ALA A 345 -42.04 39.18 10.25
CA ALA A 345 -42.33 38.88 11.65
C ALA A 345 -42.57 37.35 11.76
N ALA A 346 -42.37 36.83 12.98
CA ALA A 346 -42.90 35.59 13.58
C ALA A 346 -43.43 34.47 12.66
N GLU A 347 -42.75 33.32 12.68
CA GLU A 347 -43.23 32.13 13.41
C GLU A 347 -42.12 31.06 13.46
N GLU A 348 -42.01 30.41 14.61
CA GLU A 348 -41.12 29.27 14.86
C GLU A 348 -41.52 28.08 13.98
N GLU A 349 -40.56 27.45 13.29
CA GLU A 349 -40.39 25.99 13.28
C GLU A 349 -39.18 25.57 12.43
N ASN A 350 -38.25 24.86 13.10
CA ASN A 350 -37.13 24.04 12.60
C ASN A 350 -36.06 24.67 11.68
N PRO A 351 -34.75 24.55 12.04
CA PRO A 351 -33.67 25.01 11.16
C PRO A 351 -33.64 24.16 9.87
N PRO A 352 -33.61 24.79 8.69
CA PRO A 352 -33.63 24.05 7.44
C PRO A 352 -32.27 23.36 7.23
N THR A 353 -32.30 22.03 7.21
CA THR A 353 -31.21 21.18 6.71
C THR A 353 -30.77 21.67 5.33
N LEU A 354 -29.54 22.18 5.22
CA LEU A 354 -28.91 22.64 3.98
C LEU A 354 -28.82 21.46 2.99
N SER A 355 -29.82 21.30 2.12
CA SER A 355 -29.90 20.18 1.20
C SER A 355 -29.03 20.38 -0.06
N ARG A 356 -28.52 19.25 -0.55
CA ARG A 356 -27.94 18.88 -1.86
C ARG A 356 -28.18 19.81 -3.06
N ALA A 357 -29.33 20.48 -3.14
CA ALA A 357 -29.61 21.42 -4.22
C ALA A 357 -28.73 22.68 -4.16
N ASN A 358 -28.29 23.11 -2.97
CA ASN A 358 -27.67 24.42 -2.81
C ASN A 358 -26.23 24.50 -3.36
N TRP A 359 -25.49 23.39 -3.42
CA TRP A 359 -24.11 23.39 -3.94
C TRP A 359 -24.05 23.39 -5.47
N VAL A 360 -24.82 22.51 -6.13
CA VAL A 360 -24.99 22.55 -7.59
C VAL A 360 -25.61 23.90 -8.01
N THR A 361 -26.56 24.42 -7.23
CA THR A 361 -27.18 25.72 -7.51
C THR A 361 -26.22 26.88 -7.26
N ARG A 362 -25.35 26.85 -6.22
CA ARG A 362 -24.28 27.87 -6.00
C ARG A 362 -23.17 27.79 -7.03
N TYR A 363 -22.75 26.59 -7.42
CA TYR A 363 -21.77 26.39 -8.49
C TYR A 363 -22.32 26.91 -9.82
N ASN A 364 -23.61 26.68 -10.10
CA ASN A 364 -24.32 27.23 -11.26
C ASN A 364 -24.62 28.75 -11.14
N LEU A 365 -24.84 29.29 -9.92
CA LEU A 365 -25.11 30.71 -9.67
C LEU A 365 -23.84 31.57 -9.77
N LEU A 366 -22.71 31.08 -9.26
CA LEU A 366 -21.40 31.72 -9.44
C LEU A 366 -20.92 31.65 -10.90
N TRP A 367 -21.44 30.69 -11.67
CA TRP A 367 -21.21 30.57 -13.11
C TRP A 367 -22.13 31.49 -13.95
N GLY A 368 -23.08 32.18 -13.31
CA GLY A 368 -24.00 33.10 -13.95
C GLY A 368 -25.04 32.41 -14.83
N ASN A 369 -26.26 32.95 -14.86
CA ASN A 369 -27.34 32.62 -15.80
C ASN A 369 -26.93 32.96 -17.25
N GLN A 370 -25.92 32.29 -17.80
CA GLN A 370 -25.52 32.40 -19.19
C GLN A 370 -26.31 31.39 -20.04
N GLN A 371 -27.60 31.23 -19.76
CA GLN A 371 -28.51 30.49 -20.61
C GLN A 371 -29.05 31.41 -21.71
N SER A 372 -28.81 30.97 -22.94
CA SER A 372 -29.44 31.43 -24.18
C SER A 372 -29.15 32.87 -24.61
N GLN A 373 -27.98 33.10 -25.21
CA GLN A 373 -27.88 33.84 -26.48
C GLN A 373 -26.46 33.70 -27.07
N GLY A 374 -26.34 32.92 -28.15
CA GLY A 374 -25.10 32.67 -28.88
C GLY A 374 -24.18 31.64 -28.22
N VAL A 375 -23.76 30.60 -28.97
CA VAL A 375 -22.75 29.61 -28.54
C VAL A 375 -21.40 30.32 -28.45
N ARG A 376 -21.21 31.12 -27.42
CA ARG A 376 -19.90 31.67 -27.09
C ARG A 376 -19.14 30.56 -26.38
N LEU A 377 -18.07 30.10 -27.00
CA LEU A 377 -17.14 29.16 -26.38
C LEU A 377 -16.64 29.77 -25.07
N ASP A 378 -16.66 28.96 -24.02
CA ASP A 378 -16.08 29.29 -22.72
C ASP A 378 -14.61 29.66 -22.92
N ALA A 379 -14.17 30.77 -22.31
CA ALA A 379 -12.79 31.26 -22.45
C ALA A 379 -11.75 30.19 -22.05
N ARG A 380 -12.11 29.25 -21.16
CA ARG A 380 -11.29 28.10 -20.77
C ARG A 380 -10.99 27.14 -21.93
N HIS A 381 -11.87 27.08 -22.93
CA HIS A 381 -11.74 26.25 -24.12
C HIS A 381 -11.14 26.99 -25.31
N GLU A 382 -11.36 28.30 -25.41
CA GLU A 382 -10.97 29.12 -26.56
C GLU A 382 -9.48 29.03 -26.89
N ALA A 383 -8.61 28.94 -25.86
CA ALA A 383 -7.18 28.79 -26.05
C ALA A 383 -6.73 27.34 -26.35
N VAL A 384 -7.45 26.34 -25.83
CA VAL A 384 -6.99 24.93 -25.83
C VAL A 384 -7.49 24.16 -27.05
N LEU A 385 -8.73 24.39 -27.47
CA LEU A 385 -9.33 23.66 -28.58
C LEU A 385 -8.54 23.82 -29.90
N PRO A 386 -8.07 25.02 -30.30
CA PRO A 386 -7.24 25.16 -31.50
C PRO A 386 -5.89 24.45 -31.39
N LEU A 387 -5.31 24.40 -30.18
CA LEU A 387 -4.05 23.69 -29.94
C LEU A 387 -4.24 22.18 -30.09
N LEU A 388 -5.27 21.62 -29.44
CA LEU A 388 -5.57 20.20 -29.50
C LEU A 388 -5.96 19.77 -30.92
N ASP A 389 -6.73 20.58 -31.65
CA ASP A 389 -7.05 20.33 -33.05
C ASP A 389 -5.80 20.33 -33.92
N ARG A 390 -4.91 21.33 -33.79
CA ARG A 390 -3.64 21.38 -34.52
C ARG A 390 -2.75 20.16 -34.25
N ARG A 391 -2.73 19.66 -33.02
CA ARG A 391 -2.03 18.41 -32.68
C ARG A 391 -2.66 17.21 -33.38
N CYS A 392 -3.98 17.09 -33.32
CA CYS A 392 -4.69 16.03 -34.03
C CYS A 392 -4.42 16.07 -35.54
N GLN A 393 -4.39 17.26 -36.16
CA GLN A 393 -4.04 17.41 -37.57
C GLN A 393 -2.61 16.95 -37.86
N THR A 394 -1.66 17.28 -36.97
CA THR A 394 -0.25 16.89 -37.10
C THR A 394 -0.07 15.37 -36.99
N LEU A 395 -0.75 14.74 -36.02
CA LEU A 395 -0.71 13.30 -35.80
C LEU A 395 -1.41 12.52 -36.93
N ARG A 396 -2.49 13.06 -37.50
CA ARG A 396 -3.18 12.47 -38.66
C ARG A 396 -2.34 12.47 -39.94
N ALA A 397 -1.39 13.41 -40.09
CA ALA A 397 -0.58 13.58 -41.29
C ALA A 397 0.56 12.54 -41.44
N GLN A 398 0.46 11.38 -40.78
CA GLN A 398 1.48 10.32 -40.66
C GLN A 398 2.16 9.95 -41.99
N CYS A 399 1.41 9.88 -43.10
CA CYS A 399 1.94 9.50 -44.40
C CYS A 399 2.70 10.61 -45.16
N LYS A 400 2.57 11.89 -44.77
CA LYS A 400 3.14 13.02 -45.52
C LYS A 400 4.37 13.64 -44.86
N GLN A 401 4.50 13.55 -43.53
CA GLN A 401 5.56 14.24 -42.77
C GLN A 401 6.03 13.43 -41.56
N THR A 402 6.69 12.29 -41.81
CA THR A 402 7.14 11.31 -40.79
C THR A 402 7.88 11.96 -39.61
N TYR A 403 8.75 12.95 -39.87
CA TYR A 403 9.50 13.64 -38.81
C TYR A 403 8.59 14.45 -37.86
N ARG A 404 7.63 15.21 -38.41
CA ARG A 404 6.72 16.03 -37.58
C ARG A 404 5.77 15.16 -36.76
N TYR A 405 5.30 14.06 -37.36
CA TYR A 405 4.51 13.05 -36.67
C TYR A 405 5.28 12.47 -35.49
N ALA A 406 6.51 12.00 -35.71
CA ALA A 406 7.32 11.38 -34.66
C ALA A 406 7.63 12.36 -33.51
N ALA A 407 7.97 13.61 -33.83
CA ALA A 407 8.23 14.65 -32.84
C ALA A 407 6.98 14.98 -32.00
N GLU A 408 5.82 15.11 -32.63
CA GLU A 408 4.57 15.40 -31.90
C GLU A 408 4.11 14.22 -31.06
N LYS A 409 4.25 12.99 -31.58
CA LYS A 409 3.95 11.76 -30.82
C LYS A 409 4.82 11.66 -29.57
N GLN A 410 6.14 11.82 -29.73
CA GLN A 410 7.09 11.82 -28.61
C GLN A 410 6.75 12.91 -27.59
N LYS A 411 6.34 14.10 -28.06
CA LYS A 411 5.92 15.19 -27.18
C LYS A 411 4.67 14.81 -26.36
N VAL A 412 3.65 14.22 -26.97
CA VAL A 412 2.46 13.72 -26.27
C VAL A 412 2.84 12.65 -25.25
N GLU A 413 3.70 11.68 -25.62
CA GLU A 413 4.19 10.65 -24.70
C GLU A 413 4.92 11.26 -23.49
N CYS A 414 5.80 12.23 -23.71
CA CYS A 414 6.49 12.95 -22.64
C CYS A 414 5.51 13.69 -21.71
N GLU A 415 4.52 14.39 -22.25
CA GLU A 415 3.53 15.10 -21.45
C GLU A 415 2.64 14.16 -20.63
N VAL A 416 2.17 13.07 -21.23
CA VAL A 416 1.39 12.05 -20.49
C VAL A 416 2.24 11.42 -19.40
N LYS A 417 3.53 11.19 -19.66
CA LYS A 417 4.48 10.68 -18.65
C LYS A 417 4.68 11.69 -17.52
N SER A 418 4.74 12.97 -17.82
CA SER A 418 4.76 14.01 -16.79
C SER A 418 3.47 13.99 -15.96
N ILE A 419 2.28 13.83 -16.57
CA ILE A 419 1.02 13.71 -15.81
C ILE A 419 1.01 12.44 -14.95
N SER A 420 1.49 11.30 -15.46
CA SER A 420 1.51 10.04 -14.71
C SER A 420 2.40 10.09 -13.47
N GLN A 421 3.36 11.03 -13.44
CA GLN A 421 4.24 11.36 -12.31
C GLN A 421 3.69 12.48 -11.41
N THR A 422 2.41 12.87 -11.56
CA THR A 422 1.73 13.85 -10.68
C THR A 422 0.52 13.23 -9.98
N LEU A 423 -0.07 13.92 -9.00
CA LEU A 423 -1.34 13.49 -8.40
C LEU A 423 -2.49 13.50 -9.43
N GLY A 424 -2.31 14.20 -10.55
CA GLY A 424 -3.20 14.24 -11.72
C GLY A 424 -3.40 12.90 -12.44
N ALA A 425 -2.54 11.89 -12.20
CA ALA A 425 -2.55 10.65 -12.98
C ALA A 425 -3.88 9.89 -12.97
N GLY A 426 -4.67 10.01 -11.89
CA GLY A 426 -6.01 9.39 -11.83
C GLY A 426 -6.97 9.90 -12.93
N LEU A 427 -6.72 11.09 -13.51
CA LEU A 427 -7.53 11.67 -14.59
C LEU A 427 -7.21 11.07 -15.96
N LEU A 428 -6.06 10.40 -16.11
CA LEU A 428 -5.67 9.76 -17.36
C LEU A 428 -6.64 8.64 -17.75
N LYS A 429 -7.17 7.88 -16.78
CA LYS A 429 -8.13 6.81 -17.05
C LYS A 429 -9.48 7.33 -17.57
N PRO A 430 -10.12 8.32 -16.93
CA PRO A 430 -11.31 8.97 -17.48
C PRO A 430 -11.08 9.64 -18.84
N LEU A 431 -9.94 10.29 -19.02
CA LEU A 431 -9.51 10.87 -20.31
C LEU A 431 -9.48 9.80 -21.40
N LEU A 432 -8.76 8.70 -21.13
CA LEU A 432 -8.62 7.56 -22.03
C LEU A 432 -9.98 6.94 -22.37
N THR A 433 -10.85 6.77 -21.37
CA THR A 433 -12.21 6.24 -21.54
C THR A 433 -13.05 7.17 -22.42
N THR A 434 -12.97 8.49 -22.19
CA THR A 434 -13.72 9.50 -22.92
C THR A 434 -13.28 9.56 -24.39
N PHE A 435 -11.98 9.59 -24.66
CA PHE A 435 -11.45 9.59 -26.02
C PHE A 435 -11.74 8.28 -26.75
N ARG A 436 -11.65 7.13 -26.08
CA ARG A 436 -12.06 5.83 -26.64
C ARG A 436 -13.53 5.85 -27.05
N ASN A 437 -14.42 6.30 -26.16
CA ASN A 437 -15.85 6.36 -26.44
C ASN A 437 -16.16 7.28 -27.62
N LEU A 438 -15.45 8.40 -27.74
CA LEU A 438 -15.58 9.31 -28.89
C LEU A 438 -15.13 8.64 -30.20
N CYS A 439 -13.96 7.98 -30.22
CA CYS A 439 -13.49 7.25 -31.40
C CYS A 439 -14.51 6.18 -31.82
N CYS A 440 -15.01 5.37 -30.88
CA CYS A 440 -16.01 4.34 -31.18
C CYS A 440 -17.36 4.92 -31.65
N ALA A 441 -17.81 6.03 -31.04
CA ALA A 441 -19.06 6.69 -31.39
C ALA A 441 -19.07 7.18 -32.85
N LEU A 442 -17.96 7.76 -33.29
CA LEU A 442 -17.82 8.27 -34.65
C LEU A 442 -17.68 7.16 -35.69
N GLU A 443 -17.02 6.05 -35.36
CA GLU A 443 -16.94 4.88 -36.24
C GLU A 443 -18.28 4.17 -36.43
N HIS A 444 -19.12 4.13 -35.40
CA HIS A 444 -20.32 3.27 -35.37
C HIS A 444 -21.65 4.06 -35.35
N GLY A 445 -21.61 5.40 -35.42
CA GLY A 445 -22.79 6.26 -35.32
C GLY A 445 -23.54 6.11 -33.98
N ARG A 446 -22.89 5.61 -32.92
CA ARG A 446 -23.51 5.44 -31.59
C ARG A 446 -23.33 6.70 -30.75
N ALA A 447 -24.29 7.00 -29.89
CA ALA A 447 -24.13 8.04 -28.88
C ALA A 447 -22.97 7.69 -27.94
N ALA A 448 -22.03 8.63 -27.75
CA ALA A 448 -20.92 8.45 -26.84
C ALA A 448 -21.44 8.37 -25.39
N GLY A 449 -21.21 7.24 -24.73
CA GLY A 449 -21.48 7.11 -23.30
C GLY A 449 -20.58 8.06 -22.50
N ARG A 450 -21.17 8.83 -21.57
CA ARG A 450 -20.40 9.71 -20.69
C ARG A 450 -19.57 8.85 -19.73
N ALA A 451 -18.26 9.01 -19.75
CA ALA A 451 -17.42 8.46 -18.69
C ALA A 451 -17.77 9.19 -17.38
N ASN A 452 -18.14 8.45 -16.35
CA ASN A 452 -18.31 9.03 -15.02
C ASN A 452 -16.93 8.96 -14.34
N ILE A 453 -16.31 10.10 -14.02
CA ILE A 453 -15.16 10.08 -13.11
C ILE A 453 -15.70 9.66 -11.75
N ASP A 454 -15.08 8.65 -11.14
CA ASP A 454 -15.44 8.16 -9.82
C ASP A 454 -14.83 9.10 -8.76
N TYR A 455 -15.62 10.08 -8.34
CA TYR A 455 -15.32 10.98 -7.23
C TYR A 455 -16.62 11.34 -6.52
N ASP A 456 -16.51 11.75 -5.27
CA ASP A 456 -17.67 12.24 -4.53
C ASP A 456 -18.11 13.60 -5.07
N ARG A 457 -19.18 13.59 -5.88
CA ARG A 457 -19.82 14.80 -6.41
C ARG A 457 -20.47 15.66 -5.32
N GLN A 458 -20.55 15.18 -4.09
CA GLN A 458 -21.21 15.85 -2.96
C GLN A 458 -20.24 16.50 -1.98
N LEU A 459 -18.97 16.69 -2.38
CA LEU A 459 -17.97 17.25 -1.48
C LEU A 459 -18.34 18.69 -1.04
N ASP A 460 -18.77 18.83 0.21
CA ASP A 460 -19.04 20.12 0.84
C ASP A 460 -17.72 20.78 1.28
N ALA A 461 -17.13 21.57 0.37
CA ALA A 461 -15.84 22.21 0.60
C ALA A 461 -15.76 23.00 1.94
N PRO A 462 -16.73 23.86 2.30
CA PRO A 462 -16.78 24.48 3.63
C PRO A 462 -16.70 23.48 4.80
N SER A 463 -17.43 22.37 4.74
CA SER A 463 -17.40 21.34 5.79
C SER A 463 -16.02 20.69 5.89
N VAL A 464 -15.40 20.33 4.76
CA VAL A 464 -14.04 19.73 4.75
C VAL A 464 -13.01 20.71 5.29
N VAL A 465 -13.15 22.00 5.00
CA VAL A 465 -12.26 23.05 5.53
C VAL A 465 -12.38 23.19 7.04
N GLN A 466 -13.60 23.17 7.57
CA GLN A 466 -13.83 23.19 9.01
C GLN A 466 -13.23 21.95 9.69
N GLU A 467 -13.36 20.78 9.07
CA GLU A 467 -12.75 19.55 9.57
C GLU A 467 -11.22 19.63 9.58
N VAL A 468 -10.61 20.14 8.50
CA VAL A 468 -9.16 20.38 8.41
C VAL A 468 -8.69 21.33 9.52
N GLN A 469 -9.43 22.41 9.79
CA GLN A 469 -9.13 23.34 10.88
C GLN A 469 -9.24 22.67 12.25
N ALA A 470 -10.27 21.85 12.48
CA ALA A 470 -10.45 21.13 13.74
C ALA A 470 -9.32 20.11 13.97
N LEU A 471 -8.89 19.41 12.93
CA LEU A 471 -7.74 18.50 12.99
C LEU A 471 -6.42 19.26 13.23
N GLN A 472 -6.25 20.44 12.64
CA GLN A 472 -5.07 21.28 12.87
C GLN A 472 -4.98 21.72 14.34
N VAL A 473 -6.08 22.15 14.95
CA VAL A 473 -6.10 22.51 16.38
C VAL A 473 -5.72 21.31 17.25
N LYS A 474 -6.17 20.09 16.90
CA LYS A 474 -5.74 18.87 17.60
C LYS A 474 -4.25 18.61 17.43
N LEU A 475 -3.74 18.77 16.20
CA LEU A 475 -2.33 18.58 15.91
C LEU A 475 -1.44 19.51 16.74
N ASP A 476 -1.82 20.78 16.86
CA ASP A 476 -1.05 21.78 17.61
C ASP A 476 -1.03 21.50 19.13
N ALA A 477 -1.96 20.66 19.63
CA ALA A 477 -2.10 20.32 21.04
C ALA A 477 -1.46 18.97 21.41
N VAL A 478 -1.10 18.13 20.44
CA VAL A 478 -0.59 16.77 20.66
C VAL A 478 0.94 16.78 20.72
N GLU A 479 1.49 16.20 21.80
CA GLU A 479 2.95 16.00 21.97
C GLU A 479 3.42 14.62 21.48
N ASP A 480 2.51 13.65 21.34
CA ASP A 480 2.83 12.30 20.91
C ASP A 480 3.11 12.26 19.40
N GLU A 481 4.34 11.88 19.03
CA GLU A 481 4.81 11.90 17.63
C GLU A 481 4.03 10.97 16.68
N ASP A 482 3.57 9.80 17.17
CA ASP A 482 2.78 8.87 16.34
C ASP A 482 1.40 9.46 16.03
N GLU A 483 0.77 10.09 17.03
CA GLU A 483 -0.49 10.80 16.89
C GLU A 483 -0.36 12.05 16.03
N GLN A 484 0.74 12.80 16.22
CA GLN A 484 1.09 13.95 15.38
C GLN A 484 1.20 13.53 13.91
N ARG A 485 1.92 12.43 13.63
CA ARG A 485 2.07 11.90 12.27
C ARG A 485 0.74 11.45 11.67
N ALA A 486 -0.11 10.79 12.46
CA ALA A 486 -1.43 10.36 12.00
C ALA A 486 -2.33 11.55 11.65
N LEU A 487 -2.31 12.60 12.47
CA LEU A 487 -3.03 13.86 12.22
C LEU A 487 -2.46 14.61 11.00
N GLU A 488 -1.13 14.67 10.82
CA GLU A 488 -0.50 15.27 9.64
C GLU A 488 -0.94 14.56 8.34
N GLU A 489 -0.97 13.23 8.33
CA GLU A 489 -1.46 12.43 7.19
C GLU A 489 -2.94 12.67 6.93
N ASP A 490 -3.80 12.68 7.96
CA ASP A 490 -5.24 12.92 7.81
C ASP A 490 -5.54 14.33 7.27
N ILE A 491 -4.89 15.37 7.82
CA ILE A 491 -5.05 16.76 7.35
C ILE A 491 -4.60 16.87 5.89
N THR A 492 -3.41 16.34 5.57
CA THR A 492 -2.84 16.41 4.22
C THR A 492 -3.72 15.65 3.23
N GLY A 493 -4.15 14.44 3.59
CA GLY A 493 -5.07 13.62 2.80
C GLY A 493 -6.36 14.36 2.47
N LYS A 494 -7.00 15.00 3.46
CA LYS A 494 -8.25 15.76 3.26
C LYS A 494 -8.06 16.97 2.35
N ILE A 495 -6.96 17.71 2.50
CA ILE A 495 -6.61 18.82 1.61
C ILE A 495 -6.45 18.32 0.17
N LEU A 496 -5.66 17.28 -0.03
CA LEU A 496 -5.43 16.71 -1.36
C LEU A 496 -6.71 16.16 -1.97
N TRP A 497 -7.55 15.50 -1.17
CA TRP A 497 -8.84 14.97 -1.62
C TRP A 497 -9.80 16.08 -2.05
N LEU A 498 -9.91 17.16 -1.28
CA LEU A 498 -10.68 18.35 -1.67
C LEU A 498 -10.21 18.92 -3.01
N CYS A 499 -8.88 19.06 -3.17
CA CYS A 499 -8.28 19.53 -4.42
C CYS A 499 -8.59 18.59 -5.59
N TRP A 500 -8.44 17.29 -5.37
CA TRP A 500 -8.72 16.25 -6.36
C TRP A 500 -10.17 16.26 -6.83
N CYS A 501 -11.14 16.28 -5.90
CA CYS A 501 -12.56 16.36 -6.21
C CYS A 501 -12.91 17.63 -7.01
N GLY A 502 -12.35 18.78 -6.62
CA GLY A 502 -12.54 20.03 -7.33
C GLY A 502 -12.03 20.00 -8.78
N ILE A 503 -10.83 19.43 -8.98
CA ILE A 503 -10.26 19.22 -10.30
C ILE A 503 -11.12 18.24 -11.13
N CYS A 504 -11.54 17.12 -10.54
CA CYS A 504 -12.37 16.12 -11.20
C CYS A 504 -13.71 16.71 -11.65
N ALA A 505 -14.36 17.52 -10.81
CA ALA A 505 -15.62 18.17 -11.13
C ALA A 505 -15.48 19.12 -12.34
N GLU A 506 -14.40 19.89 -12.41
CA GLU A 506 -14.13 20.75 -13.56
C GLU A 506 -13.77 19.94 -14.81
N ALA A 507 -12.96 18.88 -14.68
CA ALA A 507 -12.65 17.98 -15.80
C ALA A 507 -13.91 17.32 -16.39
N ASP A 508 -14.83 16.86 -15.54
CA ASP A 508 -16.14 16.29 -15.91
C ASP A 508 -17.02 17.25 -16.72
N GLU A 509 -16.85 18.55 -16.49
CA GLU A 509 -17.56 19.63 -17.17
C GLU A 509 -16.89 20.01 -18.50
N LEU A 510 -15.56 20.08 -18.51
CA LEU A 510 -14.78 20.52 -19.66
C LEU A 510 -14.65 19.43 -20.74
N LEU A 511 -14.49 18.16 -20.34
CA LEU A 511 -14.26 17.03 -21.24
C LEU A 511 -15.34 16.86 -22.33
N PRO A 512 -16.66 16.87 -22.00
CA PRO A 512 -17.70 16.76 -23.02
C PRO A 512 -17.64 17.88 -24.07
N LYS A 513 -17.26 19.09 -23.68
CA LYS A 513 -17.13 20.24 -24.59
C LYS A 513 -15.95 20.06 -25.56
N VAL A 514 -14.83 19.52 -25.07
CA VAL A 514 -13.68 19.13 -25.92
C VAL A 514 -14.08 18.06 -26.92
N VAL A 515 -14.82 17.05 -26.47
CA VAL A 515 -15.32 15.95 -27.29
C VAL A 515 -16.27 16.44 -28.39
N ASP A 516 -17.25 17.29 -28.07
CA ASP A 516 -18.18 17.88 -29.05
C ASP A 516 -17.42 18.70 -30.11
N TYR A 517 -16.45 19.50 -29.69
CA TYR A 517 -15.63 20.29 -30.61
C TYR A 517 -14.83 19.41 -31.58
N LEU A 518 -14.10 18.41 -31.06
CA LEU A 518 -13.30 17.52 -31.90
C LEU A 518 -14.16 16.66 -32.83
N GLY A 519 -15.36 16.26 -32.38
CA GLY A 519 -16.32 15.53 -33.20
C GLY A 519 -16.78 16.31 -34.43
N ARG A 520 -16.97 17.63 -34.30
CA ARG A 520 -17.40 18.50 -35.42
C ARG A 520 -16.30 18.74 -36.47
N ASN A 521 -15.04 18.67 -36.08
CA ASN A 521 -13.91 18.94 -36.97
C ASN A 521 -13.39 17.69 -37.72
N GLU A 522 -14.08 16.55 -37.62
CA GLU A 522 -13.74 15.28 -38.29
C GLU A 522 -12.27 14.83 -38.10
N ASN A 523 -11.64 15.23 -36.99
CA ASN A 523 -10.20 15.04 -36.75
C ASN A 523 -9.88 13.78 -35.92
N ILE A 524 -10.58 12.70 -36.24
CA ILE A 524 -10.63 11.47 -35.42
C ILE A 524 -9.28 10.75 -35.42
N GLY A 525 -8.61 10.68 -36.57
CA GLY A 525 -7.34 9.96 -36.69
C GLY A 525 -6.25 10.52 -35.77
N GLY A 526 -6.21 11.84 -35.57
CA GLY A 526 -5.28 12.46 -34.63
C GLY A 526 -5.61 12.15 -33.17
N LEU A 527 -6.89 12.13 -32.83
CA LEU A 527 -7.35 11.78 -31.48
C LEU A 527 -7.05 10.31 -31.15
N GLN A 528 -7.17 9.41 -32.12
CA GLN A 528 -6.80 8.00 -31.96
C GLN A 528 -5.32 7.84 -31.61
N GLU A 529 -4.42 8.62 -32.23
CA GLU A 529 -2.99 8.60 -31.89
C GLU A 529 -2.73 9.14 -30.46
N ILE A 530 -3.43 10.19 -30.04
CA ILE A 530 -3.36 10.68 -28.64
C ILE A 530 -3.85 9.59 -27.68
N PHE A 531 -4.95 8.91 -28.01
CA PHE A 531 -5.46 7.77 -27.23
C PHE A 531 -4.44 6.64 -27.14
N LEU A 532 -3.77 6.28 -28.24
CA LEU A 532 -2.73 5.25 -28.24
C LEU A 532 -1.52 5.65 -27.39
N ALA A 533 -1.10 6.92 -27.45
CA ALA A 533 -0.03 7.44 -26.60
C ALA A 533 -0.43 7.42 -25.10
N LEU A 534 -1.67 7.82 -24.79
CA LEU A 534 -2.23 7.70 -23.44
C LEU A 534 -2.22 6.25 -22.97
N LEU A 535 -2.63 5.30 -23.82
CA LEU A 535 -2.65 3.87 -23.50
C LEU A 535 -1.25 3.30 -23.26
N ALA A 536 -0.26 3.71 -24.07
CA ALA A 536 1.11 3.26 -23.93
C ALA A 536 1.76 3.72 -22.61
N VAL A 537 1.43 4.92 -22.14
CA VAL A 537 2.01 5.50 -20.92
C VAL A 537 1.20 5.17 -19.66
N THR A 538 -0.11 4.91 -19.78
CA THR A 538 -0.96 4.47 -18.64
C THR A 538 -0.71 3.02 -18.22
N LEU A 539 0.18 2.30 -18.91
CA LEU A 539 0.82 1.13 -18.33
C LEU A 539 1.50 1.49 -16.99
N PRO A 540 1.59 0.56 -16.02
CA PRO A 540 1.97 0.88 -14.64
C PRO A 540 3.40 1.42 -14.57
N CYS A 541 3.56 2.73 -14.71
CA CYS A 541 4.75 3.42 -14.26
C CYS A 541 4.57 3.60 -12.76
N GLU A 542 5.34 2.86 -11.97
CA GLU A 542 5.27 3.01 -10.52
C GLU A 542 5.61 4.46 -10.15
N PRO A 543 4.71 5.16 -9.44
CA PRO A 543 5.04 6.48 -8.92
C PRO A 543 6.22 6.35 -7.95
N GLY A 544 7.03 7.40 -7.82
CA GLY A 544 8.03 7.45 -6.76
C GLY A 544 7.37 7.27 -5.38
N ASP A 545 8.10 6.76 -4.39
CA ASP A 545 7.56 6.39 -3.07
C ASP A 545 6.74 7.52 -2.42
N ASP A 546 7.27 8.75 -2.41
CA ASP A 546 6.57 9.89 -1.83
C ASP A 546 5.26 10.20 -2.56
N GLN A 547 5.26 10.07 -3.88
CA GLN A 547 4.05 10.28 -4.67
C GLN A 547 3.03 9.16 -4.45
N ALA A 548 3.48 7.90 -4.36
CA ALA A 548 2.64 6.76 -4.00
C ALA A 548 1.98 7.00 -2.63
N HIS A 549 2.75 7.50 -1.67
CA HIS A 549 2.29 7.84 -0.34
C HIS A 549 1.24 8.95 -0.34
N LEU A 550 1.47 10.06 -1.05
CA LEU A 550 0.49 11.15 -1.18
C LEU A 550 -0.81 10.67 -1.84
N ARG A 551 -0.72 9.83 -2.88
CA ARG A 551 -1.91 9.23 -3.51
C ARG A 551 -2.67 8.36 -2.52
N ARG A 552 -1.98 7.55 -1.73
CA ARG A 552 -2.59 6.70 -0.71
C ARG A 552 -3.35 7.54 0.32
N ILE A 553 -2.72 8.52 0.96
CA ILE A 553 -3.40 9.34 2.00
C ILE A 553 -4.55 10.18 1.42
N MET A 554 -4.44 10.62 0.16
CA MET A 554 -5.51 11.31 -0.55
C MET A 554 -6.72 10.39 -0.75
N LEU A 555 -6.50 9.12 -1.13
CA LEU A 555 -7.56 8.13 -1.30
C LEU A 555 -8.14 7.67 0.05
N ASP A 556 -7.30 7.51 1.08
CA ASP A 556 -7.72 7.18 2.44
C ASP A 556 -8.67 8.25 3.00
N ALA A 557 -8.42 9.53 2.70
CA ALA A 557 -9.29 10.63 3.08
C ALA A 557 -10.62 10.69 2.31
N GLY A 558 -10.65 10.12 1.10
CA GLY A 558 -11.88 9.90 0.33
C GLY A 558 -12.67 8.70 0.84
N ALA A 559 -12.00 7.72 1.43
CA ALA A 559 -12.64 6.75 2.29
C ALA A 559 -13.00 7.41 3.65
N PRO A 560 -14.04 6.97 4.36
CA PRO A 560 -14.34 7.45 5.71
C PRO A 560 -13.35 6.88 6.75
N THR A 561 -12.05 6.87 6.42
CA THR A 561 -10.98 6.25 7.19
C THR A 561 -10.03 7.34 7.67
N SER A 562 -10.00 7.58 8.99
CA SER A 562 -9.03 8.48 9.62
C SER A 562 -7.93 7.64 10.28
N LYS A 563 -6.68 7.88 9.90
CA LYS A 563 -5.53 7.21 10.51
C LYS A 563 -5.42 7.56 11.99
N HIS A 564 -5.75 8.80 12.37
CA HIS A 564 -5.82 9.23 13.77
C HIS A 564 -6.85 8.41 14.55
N GLN A 565 -8.06 8.23 14.01
CA GLN A 565 -9.10 7.42 14.65
C GLN A 565 -8.68 5.95 14.78
N LEU A 566 -8.05 5.37 13.75
CA LEU A 566 -7.53 4.01 13.79
C LEU A 566 -6.44 3.85 14.86
N LEU A 567 -5.54 4.83 14.99
CA LEU A 567 -4.51 4.84 16.02
C LEU A 567 -5.12 4.90 17.43
N LEU A 568 -6.09 5.79 17.65
CA LEU A 568 -6.78 5.89 18.94
C LEU A 568 -7.56 4.61 19.28
N ALA A 569 -8.22 4.00 18.30
CA ALA A 569 -8.92 2.73 18.48
C ALA A 569 -7.96 1.59 18.84
N ALA A 570 -6.80 1.52 18.19
CA ALA A 570 -5.75 0.54 18.52
C ALA A 570 -5.24 0.72 19.96
N ARG A 571 -4.93 1.96 20.36
CA ARG A 571 -4.50 2.28 21.73
C ARG A 571 -5.56 1.92 22.78
N ALA A 572 -6.83 2.20 22.48
CA ALA A 572 -7.94 1.85 23.36
C ALA A 572 -8.10 0.33 23.50
N ALA A 573 -7.96 -0.42 22.40
CA ALA A 573 -7.97 -1.88 22.40
C ALA A 573 -6.82 -2.45 23.23
N ASP A 574 -5.61 -1.91 23.07
CA ASP A 574 -4.44 -2.29 23.86
C ASP A 574 -4.69 -2.04 25.36
N GLN A 575 -5.15 -0.84 25.70
CA GLN A 575 -5.43 -0.49 27.10
C GLN A 575 -6.48 -1.41 27.73
N ALA A 576 -7.53 -1.78 26.98
CA ALA A 576 -8.57 -2.69 27.44
C ALA A 576 -8.04 -4.12 27.66
N MET A 577 -7.18 -4.59 26.75
CA MET A 577 -6.51 -5.89 26.86
C MET A 577 -5.65 -5.97 28.13
N TRP A 578 -4.83 -4.94 28.39
CA TRP A 578 -3.94 -4.92 29.56
C TRP A 578 -4.69 -4.72 30.89
N SER A 579 -5.74 -3.91 30.90
CA SER A 579 -6.56 -3.69 32.10
C SER A 579 -7.28 -4.96 32.55
N SER A 580 -7.58 -5.87 31.63
CA SER A 580 -8.25 -7.15 31.91
C SER A 580 -7.29 -8.18 32.51
N ALA A 581 -6.04 -8.22 32.05
CA ALA A 581 -5.02 -9.13 32.57
C ALA A 581 -4.69 -8.88 34.06
N THR A 582 -4.70 -7.61 34.50
CA THR A 582 -4.40 -7.28 35.91
C THR A 582 -5.50 -7.71 36.88
N LYS A 583 -6.76 -7.82 36.42
CA LYS A 583 -7.89 -8.21 37.29
C LYS A 583 -7.97 -9.70 37.58
N SER A 584 -7.54 -10.56 36.67
CA SER A 584 -7.61 -12.02 36.89
C SER A 584 -6.62 -12.55 37.93
N THR A 585 -5.51 -11.87 38.16
CA THR A 585 -4.45 -12.38 39.06
C THR A 585 -4.75 -12.16 40.55
N VAL A 586 -5.65 -11.24 40.92
CA VAL A 586 -5.87 -10.87 42.33
C VAL A 586 -7.02 -11.66 42.99
N ALA A 587 -7.81 -12.43 42.24
CA ALA A 587 -8.99 -13.11 42.78
C ALA A 587 -8.73 -14.51 43.39
N THR A 588 -7.51 -15.06 43.32
CA THR A 588 -7.23 -16.46 43.74
C THR A 588 -6.54 -16.59 45.10
N GLY A 589 -6.80 -15.66 46.02
CA GLY A 589 -6.11 -15.60 47.32
C GLY A 589 -7.03 -15.29 48.49
N ASN A 590 -8.16 -15.99 48.63
CA ASN A 590 -8.92 -16.05 49.89
C ASN A 590 -9.89 -17.25 49.89
N GLN A 591 -9.35 -18.48 49.83
CA GLN A 591 -10.04 -19.61 50.44
C GLN A 591 -9.55 -19.74 51.89
N GLY A 592 -10.42 -19.36 52.82
CA GLY A 592 -10.21 -19.58 54.24
C GLY A 592 -10.10 -21.07 54.58
N PRO A 593 -9.44 -21.43 55.68
CA PRO A 593 -9.24 -22.81 56.08
C PRO A 593 -10.56 -23.42 56.57
N THR A 594 -11.25 -24.19 55.72
CA THR A 594 -12.30 -25.11 56.16
C THR A 594 -11.67 -26.29 56.88
N ALA A 595 -11.98 -26.41 58.18
CA ALA A 595 -11.60 -27.52 59.03
C ALA A 595 -12.25 -28.82 58.55
N SER A 596 -11.46 -29.74 57.99
CA SER A 596 -11.89 -31.11 57.72
C SER A 596 -11.96 -31.91 59.00
N THR A 597 -13.18 -32.23 59.40
CA THR A 597 -13.50 -33.15 60.50
C THR A 597 -13.20 -34.58 60.05
N SER A 598 -12.20 -35.17 60.69
CA SER A 598 -11.91 -36.60 60.64
C SER A 598 -13.11 -37.40 61.16
N SER A 599 -13.65 -38.29 60.33
CA SER A 599 -14.54 -39.38 60.78
C SER A 599 -13.80 -40.71 60.64
N GLN A 600 -13.36 -41.23 61.78
CA GLN A 600 -12.98 -42.62 61.95
C GLN A 600 -14.20 -43.53 61.76
N VAL A 601 -14.01 -44.64 61.06
CA VAL A 601 -14.88 -45.82 61.12
C VAL A 601 -14.02 -47.01 61.58
N PRO A 602 -14.49 -47.85 62.53
CA PRO A 602 -13.67 -48.87 63.17
C PRO A 602 -13.64 -50.21 62.42
N SER A 603 -12.53 -50.91 62.67
CA SER A 603 -12.13 -52.30 62.45
C SER A 603 -13.21 -53.38 62.26
N VAL A 604 -12.93 -54.36 61.38
CA VAL A 604 -13.13 -55.80 61.64
C VAL A 604 -12.05 -56.62 60.91
N SER A 605 -11.46 -57.58 61.62
CA SER A 605 -10.46 -58.56 61.17
C SER A 605 -11.09 -59.92 60.79
N VAL A 606 -10.23 -60.85 60.33
CA VAL A 606 -10.40 -62.33 60.19
C VAL A 606 -10.91 -62.73 58.78
N VAL A 607 -10.24 -63.57 57.97
CA VAL A 607 -9.25 -64.67 58.13
C VAL A 607 -8.01 -64.45 57.29
#